data_AF-A0A9N8KC83-F1
#
_entry.id   AF-A0A9N8KC83-F1
#
_cell.length_a   1.000
_cell.length_b   1.000
_cell.length_c   1.000
_cell.angle_alpha   90.00
_cell.angle_beta   90.00
_cell.angle_gamma   90.00
#
_symmetry.space_group_name_H-M   'P 1'
#
loop_
_entity.id
_entity.type
_entity.pdbx_description
1 polymer ?
#
loop_
_entity_poly.entity_id
_entity_poly.type
_entity_poly.pdbx_seq_one_letter_code
_entity_poly.pdbx_strand_id
1 'polypeptide(L)'
;MVETDYDRIQKEEQEKSNEDASVLSFVSEHTKVQKILYEEYDDFTNSKKQEIVLRALGNINQTIVGIPARVRTTSNWKTKFNAFLTLLWIGRGIVDGIGMLPNAIRAQMAFDSKLVEAIDDVYETMSKTEILRDGARLFEALVDLNKDREHCFEGLDTIVEVFQDAMRQERPGQE
;
A
#
# COMPACT_ATOMS: atom_id res chain seq x y z
N MET A 1 19.93 36.20 9.55
CA MET A 1 18.75 36.20 8.66
C MET A 1 17.54 36.21 9.56
N VAL A 2 16.69 37.24 9.45
CA VAL A 2 15.46 37.35 10.23
C VAL A 2 14.37 36.70 9.39
N GLU A 3 13.78 35.61 9.90
CA GLU A 3 12.61 34.97 9.29
C GLU A 3 11.51 36.05 9.19
N THR A 4 11.08 36.38 7.98
CA THR A 4 10.12 37.47 7.80
C THR A 4 8.73 36.99 8.21
N ASP A 5 7.87 37.88 8.70
CA ASP A 5 6.49 37.51 9.04
C ASP A 5 5.74 36.88 7.85
N TYR A 6 6.16 37.18 6.61
CA TYR A 6 5.66 36.55 5.39
C TYR A 6 6.04 35.06 5.29
N ASP A 7 7.29 34.71 5.60
CA ASP A 7 7.76 33.32 5.63
C ASP A 7 7.05 32.53 6.73
N ARG A 8 6.79 33.17 7.88
CA ARG A 8 6.07 32.54 8.99
C ARG A 8 4.59 32.31 8.67
N ILE A 9 3.93 33.26 8.03
CA ILE A 9 2.53 33.11 7.59
C ILE A 9 2.40 32.05 6.50
N GLN A 10 3.31 32.00 5.52
CA GLN A 10 3.32 30.95 4.50
C GLN A 10 3.54 29.57 5.12
N LYS A 11 4.45 29.45 6.09
CA LYS A 11 4.71 28.19 6.79
C LYS A 11 3.54 27.76 7.68
N GLU A 12 2.91 28.69 8.39
CA GLU A 12 1.70 28.45 9.18
C GLU A 12 0.47 28.12 8.30
N GLU A 13 0.33 28.71 7.11
CA GLU A 13 -0.73 28.38 6.14
C GLU A 13 -0.46 27.03 5.45
N GLN A 14 0.79 26.69 5.16
CA GLN A 14 1.18 25.39 4.62
C GLN A 14 1.03 24.28 5.67
N GLU A 15 1.40 24.55 6.93
CA GLU A 15 1.20 23.65 8.08
C GLU A 15 -0.30 23.48 8.38
N LYS A 16 -1.10 24.56 8.38
CA LYS A 16 -2.57 24.47 8.49
C LYS A 16 -3.22 23.76 7.32
N SER A 17 -2.79 24.00 6.08
CA SER A 17 -3.33 23.28 4.91
C SER A 17 -2.99 21.79 4.94
N ASN A 18 -1.88 21.42 5.59
CA ASN A 18 -1.50 20.02 5.81
C ASN A 18 -2.25 19.40 7.01
N GLU A 19 -2.61 20.18 8.02
CA GLU A 19 -3.36 19.71 9.20
C GLU A 19 -4.90 19.68 9.01
N ASP A 20 -5.46 20.50 8.13
CA ASP A 20 -6.92 20.61 7.88
C ASP A 20 -7.46 19.75 6.72
N ALA A 21 -6.60 19.04 5.98
CA ALA A 21 -7.07 18.05 5.00
C ALA A 21 -7.54 16.78 5.74
N SER A 22 -8.85 16.48 5.68
CA SER A 22 -9.44 15.28 6.27
C SER A 22 -8.59 14.02 5.97
N VAL A 23 -8.11 13.36 7.03
CA VAL A 23 -7.30 12.14 6.90
C VAL A 23 -8.15 11.04 6.30
N LEU A 24 -7.73 10.52 5.15
CA LEU A 24 -8.41 9.41 4.52
C LEU A 24 -8.02 8.10 5.21
N SER A 25 -9.03 7.29 5.48
CA SER A 25 -8.89 5.88 5.85
C SER A 25 -9.22 5.01 4.64
N PHE A 26 -8.51 3.90 4.50
CA PHE A 26 -8.72 2.90 3.45
C PHE A 26 -9.14 1.53 4.00
N VAL A 27 -9.63 1.50 5.25
CA VAL A 27 -10.11 0.26 5.90
C VAL A 27 -11.24 -0.40 5.11
N SER A 28 -12.07 0.40 4.42
CA SER A 28 -13.17 -0.12 3.62
C SER A 28 -12.69 -0.94 2.42
N GLU A 29 -11.57 -0.54 1.82
CA GLU A 29 -10.91 -1.17 0.68
C GLU A 29 -10.31 -2.51 1.11
N HIS A 30 -9.60 -2.54 2.24
CA HIS A 30 -9.13 -3.78 2.84
C HIS A 30 -10.30 -4.73 3.16
N THR A 31 -11.38 -4.23 3.77
CA THR A 31 -12.56 -5.03 4.10
C THR A 31 -13.23 -5.59 2.83
N LYS A 32 -13.27 -4.84 1.72
CA LYS A 32 -13.80 -5.31 0.44
C LYS A 32 -12.98 -6.49 -0.09
N VAL A 33 -11.65 -6.39 -0.09
CA VAL A 33 -10.77 -7.49 -0.52
C VAL A 33 -10.97 -8.71 0.36
N GLN A 34 -11.00 -8.56 1.69
CA GLN A 34 -11.26 -9.67 2.59
C GLN A 34 -12.58 -10.38 2.28
N LYS A 35 -13.67 -9.64 2.04
CA LYS A 35 -14.96 -10.24 1.66
C LYS A 35 -14.87 -11.09 0.40
N ILE A 36 -14.12 -10.64 -0.61
CA ILE A 36 -13.91 -11.40 -1.86
C ILE A 36 -13.15 -12.69 -1.57
N LEU A 37 -12.11 -12.65 -0.73
CA LEU A 37 -11.30 -13.82 -0.39
C LEU A 37 -12.10 -14.89 0.38
N TYR A 38 -13.16 -14.50 1.08
CA TYR A 38 -14.06 -15.39 1.80
C TYR A 38 -15.33 -15.78 1.03
N GLU A 39 -15.43 -15.47 -0.28
CA GLU A 39 -16.56 -15.92 -1.10
C GLU A 39 -16.60 -17.46 -1.21
N GLU A 40 -17.81 -18.03 -1.23
CA GLU A 40 -18.01 -19.46 -1.49
C GLU A 40 -17.44 -19.85 -2.86
N TYR A 41 -16.75 -20.98 -2.92
CA TYR A 41 -16.02 -21.40 -4.12
C TYR A 41 -16.05 -22.91 -4.38
N ASP A 42 -15.92 -23.73 -3.33
CA ASP A 42 -15.63 -25.16 -3.49
C ASP A 42 -16.74 -25.95 -4.17
N ASP A 43 -18.00 -25.56 -3.97
CA ASP A 43 -19.16 -26.27 -4.48
C ASP A 43 -19.53 -25.92 -5.94
N PHE A 44 -18.82 -24.98 -6.56
CA PHE A 44 -19.08 -24.57 -7.94
C PHE A 44 -18.42 -25.49 -8.99
N THR A 45 -19.02 -25.54 -10.18
CA THR A 45 -18.44 -26.22 -11.35
C THR A 45 -17.15 -25.54 -11.80
N ASN A 46 -16.27 -26.25 -12.50
CA ASN A 46 -14.97 -25.71 -12.95
C ASN A 46 -15.11 -24.43 -13.79
N SER A 47 -16.09 -24.38 -14.70
CA SER A 47 -16.34 -23.17 -15.52
C SER A 47 -16.75 -21.99 -14.65
N LYS A 48 -17.61 -22.22 -13.63
CA LYS A 48 -18.04 -21.17 -12.71
C LYS A 48 -16.93 -20.74 -11.76
N LYS A 49 -16.08 -21.67 -11.33
CA LYS A 49 -14.88 -21.39 -10.54
C LYS A 49 -13.91 -20.47 -11.27
N GLN A 50 -13.66 -20.70 -12.57
CA GLN A 50 -12.81 -19.83 -13.36
C GLN A 50 -13.40 -18.41 -13.48
N GLU A 51 -14.70 -18.30 -13.74
CA GLU A 51 -15.41 -17.01 -13.77
C GLU A 51 -15.30 -16.26 -12.43
N ILE A 52 -15.48 -16.95 -11.30
CA ILE A 52 -15.35 -16.38 -9.95
C ILE A 52 -13.93 -15.88 -9.71
N VAL A 53 -12.90 -16.65 -10.05
CA VAL A 53 -11.49 -16.24 -9.88
C VAL A 53 -11.18 -14.99 -10.70
N LEU A 54 -11.57 -14.95 -11.97
CA LEU A 54 -11.33 -13.79 -12.83
C LEU A 54 -12.05 -12.54 -12.32
N ARG A 55 -13.32 -12.68 -11.88
CA ARG A 55 -14.08 -11.59 -11.27
C ARG A 55 -13.43 -11.11 -9.98
N ALA A 56 -13.02 -12.04 -9.10
CA ALA A 56 -12.37 -11.73 -7.84
C ALA A 56 -11.06 -10.97 -8.07
N LEU A 57 -10.21 -11.46 -8.98
CA LEU A 57 -8.95 -10.82 -9.35
C LEU A 57 -9.18 -9.39 -9.88
N GLY A 58 -10.13 -9.22 -10.81
CA GLY A 58 -10.49 -7.91 -11.35
C GLY A 58 -10.96 -6.94 -10.26
N ASN A 59 -11.83 -7.38 -9.36
CA ASN A 59 -12.34 -6.55 -8.27
C ASN A 59 -11.26 -6.18 -7.24
N ILE A 60 -10.36 -7.12 -6.92
CA ILE A 60 -9.23 -6.88 -6.02
C ILE A 60 -8.28 -5.86 -6.64
N ASN A 61 -7.87 -6.06 -7.90
CA ASN A 61 -6.99 -5.12 -8.60
C ASN A 61 -7.63 -3.73 -8.75
N GLN A 62 -8.93 -3.65 -9.04
CA GLN A 62 -9.64 -2.38 -9.07
C GLN A 62 -9.63 -1.68 -7.70
N THR A 63 -9.78 -2.45 -6.61
CA THR A 63 -9.71 -1.91 -5.25
C THR A 63 -8.30 -1.40 -4.92
N ILE A 64 -7.27 -2.17 -5.30
CA ILE A 64 -5.86 -1.81 -5.11
C ILE A 64 -5.53 -0.51 -5.83
N VAL A 65 -5.83 -0.39 -7.13
CA VAL A 65 -5.56 0.81 -7.93
C VAL A 65 -6.39 2.02 -7.48
N GLY A 66 -7.55 1.79 -6.87
CA GLY A 66 -8.39 2.86 -6.33
C GLY A 66 -7.79 3.59 -5.11
N ILE A 67 -6.84 2.98 -4.40
CA ILE A 67 -6.16 3.58 -3.25
C ILE A 67 -5.21 4.71 -3.67
N PRO A 68 -4.16 4.48 -4.49
CA PRO A 68 -3.22 5.53 -4.88
C PRO A 68 -3.89 6.68 -5.63
N ALA A 69 -4.94 6.42 -6.42
CA ALA A 69 -5.71 7.46 -7.13
C ALA A 69 -6.32 8.54 -6.22
N ARG A 70 -6.41 8.28 -4.91
CA ARG A 70 -6.94 9.20 -3.89
C ARG A 70 -5.85 9.85 -3.04
N VAL A 71 -4.59 9.46 -3.24
CA VAL A 71 -3.42 9.97 -2.51
C VAL A 71 -2.70 10.96 -3.42
N ARG A 72 -2.44 12.17 -2.92
CA ARG A 72 -1.71 13.22 -3.64
C ARG A 72 -0.43 13.55 -2.88
N THR A 73 0.54 14.13 -3.57
CA THR A 73 1.75 14.69 -2.95
C THR A 73 1.43 15.71 -1.85
N THR A 74 0.33 16.46 -2.00
CA THR A 74 -0.17 17.44 -1.02
C THR A 74 -1.13 16.84 0.02
N SER A 75 -1.40 15.54 -0.02
CA SER A 75 -2.22 14.90 1.01
C SER A 75 -1.52 14.90 2.36
N ASN A 76 -2.31 14.92 3.44
CA ASN A 76 -1.79 14.73 4.79
C ASN A 76 -0.94 13.44 4.87
N TRP A 77 0.18 13.51 5.58
CA TRP A 77 1.10 12.38 5.71
C TRP A 77 0.42 11.11 6.23
N LYS A 78 -0.56 11.23 7.14
CA LYS A 78 -1.33 10.08 7.67
C LYS A 78 -2.16 9.42 6.58
N THR A 79 -2.67 10.17 5.61
CA THR A 79 -3.37 9.61 4.44
C THR A 79 -2.43 8.74 3.61
N LYS A 80 -1.22 9.23 3.32
CA LYS A 80 -0.20 8.48 2.56
C LYS A 80 0.23 7.22 3.33
N PHE A 81 0.49 7.36 4.63
CA PHE A 81 0.82 6.25 5.52
C PHE A 81 -0.31 5.20 5.55
N ASN A 82 -1.56 5.64 5.74
CA ASN A 82 -2.72 4.74 5.77
C ASN A 82 -2.91 4.02 4.45
N ALA A 83 -2.70 4.70 3.32
CA ALA A 83 -2.77 4.10 2.00
C ALA A 83 -1.73 2.99 1.83
N PHE A 84 -0.45 3.30 2.12
CA PHE A 84 0.65 2.36 2.03
C PHE A 84 0.40 1.14 2.92
N LEU A 85 0.08 1.36 4.19
CA LEU A 85 -0.18 0.28 5.14
C LEU A 85 -1.39 -0.57 4.75
N THR A 86 -2.44 0.03 4.20
CA THR A 86 -3.61 -0.70 3.71
C THR A 86 -3.28 -1.59 2.52
N LEU A 87 -2.45 -1.12 1.59
CA LEU A 87 -1.96 -1.94 0.49
C LEU A 87 -1.18 -3.15 1.01
N LEU A 88 -0.28 -2.95 1.98
CA LEU A 88 0.43 -4.05 2.62
C LEU A 88 -0.52 -5.04 3.31
N TRP A 89 -1.55 -4.57 4.00
CA TRP A 89 -2.57 -5.43 4.62
C TRP A 89 -3.41 -6.19 3.61
N ILE A 90 -3.74 -5.59 2.47
CA ILE A 90 -4.40 -6.27 1.35
C ILE A 90 -3.49 -7.40 0.83
N GLY A 91 -2.22 -7.10 0.57
CA GLY A 91 -1.23 -8.09 0.16
C GLY A 91 -1.11 -9.24 1.16
N ARG A 92 -1.06 -8.91 2.46
CA ARG A 92 -1.01 -9.89 3.53
C ARG A 92 -2.26 -10.76 3.58
N GLY A 93 -3.45 -10.18 3.48
CA GLY A 93 -4.71 -10.92 3.45
C GLY A 93 -4.79 -11.90 2.27
N ILE A 94 -4.22 -11.55 1.12
CA ILE A 94 -4.12 -12.46 -0.03
C ILE A 94 -3.14 -13.60 0.28
N VAL A 95 -1.96 -13.30 0.83
CA VAL A 95 -0.92 -14.29 1.15
C VAL A 95 -1.37 -15.28 2.22
N ASP A 96 -1.96 -14.79 3.30
CA ASP A 96 -2.42 -15.59 4.45
C ASP A 96 -3.79 -16.24 4.20
N GLY A 97 -4.46 -15.93 3.09
CA GLY A 97 -5.79 -16.43 2.78
C GLY A 97 -5.83 -17.96 2.71
N ILE A 98 -6.72 -18.56 3.51
CA ILE A 98 -6.89 -20.02 3.58
C ILE A 98 -8.14 -20.42 2.78
N GLY A 99 -7.97 -21.37 1.86
CA GLY A 99 -9.06 -21.94 1.06
C GLY A 99 -8.70 -22.04 -0.42
N MET A 100 -9.53 -22.71 -1.20
CA MET A 100 -9.25 -22.93 -2.62
C MET A 100 -9.35 -21.64 -3.45
N LEU A 101 -10.26 -20.73 -3.12
CA LEU A 101 -10.36 -19.44 -3.81
C LEU A 101 -9.13 -18.56 -3.58
N PRO A 102 -8.70 -18.29 -2.32
CA PRO A 102 -7.43 -17.61 -2.07
C PRO A 102 -6.24 -18.27 -2.78
N ASN A 103 -6.15 -19.60 -2.79
CA ASN A 103 -5.09 -20.32 -3.52
C ASN A 103 -5.11 -20.04 -5.03
N ALA A 104 -6.31 -20.08 -5.64
CA ALA A 104 -6.46 -19.79 -7.06
C ALA A 104 -6.13 -18.33 -7.39
N ILE A 105 -6.49 -17.38 -6.52
CA ILE A 105 -6.15 -15.95 -6.66
C ILE A 105 -4.64 -15.75 -6.54
N ARG A 106 -4.00 -16.33 -5.52
CA ARG A 106 -2.53 -16.24 -5.32
C ARG A 106 -1.76 -16.72 -6.55
N ALA A 107 -2.19 -17.83 -7.15
CA ALA A 107 -1.56 -18.36 -8.36
C ALA A 107 -1.59 -17.36 -9.55
N GLN A 108 -2.63 -16.53 -9.66
CA GLN A 108 -2.74 -15.50 -10.71
C GLN A 108 -2.02 -14.20 -10.33
N MET A 109 -1.98 -13.86 -9.04
CA MET A 109 -1.31 -12.65 -8.51
C MET A 109 0.21 -12.67 -8.66
N ALA A 110 0.81 -13.78 -9.07
CA ALA A 110 2.20 -13.81 -9.49
C ALA A 110 2.47 -12.89 -10.70
N PHE A 111 1.53 -12.81 -11.64
CA PHE A 111 1.71 -12.12 -12.93
C PHE A 111 0.77 -10.92 -13.11
N ASP A 112 -0.45 -10.99 -12.56
CA ASP A 112 -1.50 -10.02 -12.85
C ASP A 112 -1.77 -9.04 -11.69
N SER A 113 -0.93 -9.03 -10.65
CA SER A 113 -1.17 -8.17 -9.49
C SER A 113 -0.86 -6.70 -9.78
N LYS A 114 -1.76 -5.82 -9.33
CA LYS A 114 -1.53 -4.36 -9.30
C LYS A 114 -0.95 -3.85 -7.99
N LEU A 115 -0.60 -4.75 -7.06
CA LEU A 115 -0.19 -4.36 -5.72
C LEU A 115 1.13 -3.60 -5.70
N VAL A 116 2.15 -4.08 -6.41
CA VAL A 116 3.48 -3.48 -6.42
C VAL A 116 3.44 -2.08 -7.03
N GLU A 117 2.79 -1.94 -8.20
CA GLU A 117 2.55 -0.65 -8.87
C GLU A 117 1.83 0.33 -7.92
N ALA A 118 0.76 -0.11 -7.24
CA ALA A 118 0.04 0.76 -6.31
C ALA A 118 0.86 1.16 -5.07
N ILE A 119 1.74 0.29 -4.57
CA ILE A 119 2.64 0.63 -3.46
C ILE A 119 3.66 1.69 -3.91
N ASP A 120 4.22 1.50 -5.11
CA ASP A 120 5.17 2.44 -5.71
C ASP A 120 4.52 3.81 -5.94
N ASP A 121 3.31 3.85 -6.50
CA ASP A 121 2.53 5.08 -6.70
C ASP A 121 2.32 5.85 -5.38
N VAL A 122 2.00 5.15 -4.28
CA VAL A 122 1.87 5.81 -2.96
C VAL A 122 3.23 6.27 -2.45
N TYR A 123 4.28 5.47 -2.60
CA TYR A 123 5.64 5.80 -2.20
C TYR A 123 6.12 7.10 -2.85
N GLU A 124 5.89 7.28 -4.16
CA GLU A 124 6.27 8.49 -4.89
C GLU A 124 5.60 9.76 -4.36
N THR A 125 4.44 9.65 -3.70
CA THR A 125 3.79 10.80 -3.07
C THR A 125 4.41 11.19 -1.72
N MET A 126 5.21 10.31 -1.12
CA MET A 126 5.81 10.52 0.20
C MET A 126 7.12 11.27 0.10
N SER A 127 7.25 12.33 0.90
CA SER A 127 8.52 13.00 1.10
C SER A 127 9.43 12.18 2.02
N LYS A 128 10.74 12.43 1.93
CA LYS A 128 11.74 11.76 2.76
C LYS A 128 11.46 11.91 4.26
N THR A 129 11.02 13.09 4.71
CA THR A 129 10.69 13.34 6.13
C THR A 129 9.48 12.53 6.58
N GLU A 130 8.47 12.35 5.73
CA GLU A 130 7.30 11.50 6.02
C GLU A 130 7.70 10.02 6.07
N ILE A 131 8.59 9.58 5.18
CA ILE A 131 9.16 8.23 5.21
C ILE A 131 9.91 8.01 6.52
N LEU A 132 10.75 8.93 6.98
CA LEU A 132 11.54 8.72 8.21
C LEU A 132 10.69 8.74 9.49
N ARG A 133 9.56 9.45 9.50
CA ARG A 133 8.70 9.58 10.68
C ARG A 133 8.13 8.24 11.17
N ASP A 134 7.59 7.45 10.25
CA ASP A 134 6.93 6.17 10.54
C ASP A 134 7.41 5.03 9.62
N GLY A 135 8.48 5.25 8.87
CA GLY A 135 9.00 4.32 7.87
C GLY A 135 9.51 3.02 8.45
N ALA A 136 9.97 2.99 9.70
CA ALA A 136 10.36 1.74 10.35
C ALA A 136 9.19 0.74 10.37
N ARG A 137 7.97 1.22 10.67
CA ARG A 137 6.76 0.40 10.72
C ARG A 137 6.30 -0.02 9.32
N LEU A 138 6.36 0.88 8.34
CA LEU A 138 6.03 0.53 6.95
C LEU A 138 7.04 -0.47 6.38
N PHE A 139 8.31 -0.28 6.69
CA PHE A 139 9.39 -1.14 6.24
C PHE A 139 9.31 -2.54 6.85
N GLU A 140 9.05 -2.64 8.16
CA GLU A 140 8.83 -3.94 8.82
C GLU A 140 7.69 -4.71 8.14
N ALA A 141 6.53 -4.08 7.95
CA ALA A 141 5.38 -4.70 7.29
C ALA A 141 5.68 -5.07 5.82
N LEU A 142 6.45 -4.24 5.11
CA LEU A 142 6.86 -4.49 3.73
C LEU A 142 7.83 -5.69 3.64
N VAL A 143 8.82 -5.77 4.54
CA VAL A 143 9.77 -6.88 4.63
C VAL A 143 9.06 -8.18 4.99
N ASP A 144 8.15 -8.15 5.96
CA ASP A 144 7.36 -9.32 6.35
C ASP A 144 6.51 -9.84 5.19
N LEU A 145 5.86 -8.95 4.44
CA LEU A 145 5.13 -9.33 3.24
C LEU A 145 6.07 -9.92 2.18
N ASN A 146 7.22 -9.29 1.92
CA ASN A 146 8.18 -9.76 0.92
C ASN A 146 8.76 -11.13 1.25
N LYS A 147 8.92 -11.45 2.53
CA LYS A 147 9.41 -12.75 2.98
C LYS A 147 8.37 -13.87 2.73
N ASP A 148 7.09 -13.58 2.98
CA ASP A 148 6.04 -14.59 2.99
C ASP A 148 5.26 -14.68 1.68
N ARG A 149 5.47 -13.76 0.73
CA ARG A 149 4.70 -13.69 -0.54
C ARG A 149 4.87 -14.90 -1.47
N GLU A 150 5.86 -15.75 -1.23
CA GLU A 150 6.26 -16.84 -2.13
C GLU A 150 6.48 -16.31 -3.58
N HIS A 151 5.59 -16.66 -4.51
CA HIS A 151 5.62 -16.23 -5.91
C HIS A 151 4.68 -15.07 -6.23
N CYS A 152 3.91 -14.57 -5.25
CA CYS A 152 3.01 -13.44 -5.46
C CYS A 152 3.80 -12.12 -5.59
N PHE A 153 3.18 -11.14 -6.26
CA PHE A 153 3.61 -9.74 -6.25
C PHE A 153 5.03 -9.52 -6.81
N GLU A 154 5.30 -10.03 -8.00
CA GLU A 154 6.58 -9.82 -8.69
C GLU A 154 7.03 -8.35 -8.64
N GLY A 155 8.29 -8.10 -8.26
CA GLY A 155 8.86 -6.75 -8.10
C GLY A 155 8.79 -6.15 -6.69
N LEU A 156 8.14 -6.81 -5.71
CA LEU A 156 8.09 -6.27 -4.33
C LEU A 156 9.47 -6.17 -3.66
N ASP A 157 10.41 -7.03 -4.04
CA ASP A 157 11.81 -7.01 -3.60
C ASP A 157 12.50 -5.69 -3.99
N THR A 158 12.26 -5.19 -5.20
CA THR A 158 12.76 -3.87 -5.65
C THR A 158 12.23 -2.74 -4.77
N ILE A 159 10.94 -2.79 -4.38
CA ILE A 159 10.36 -1.78 -3.49
C ILE A 159 11.00 -1.83 -2.10
N VAL A 160 11.30 -3.04 -1.57
CA VAL A 160 12.03 -3.20 -0.30
C VAL A 160 13.41 -2.55 -0.39
N GLU A 161 14.15 -2.76 -1.48
CA GLU A 161 15.48 -2.17 -1.68
C GLU A 161 15.43 -0.64 -1.72
N VAL A 162 14.52 -0.07 -2.53
CA VAL A 162 14.34 1.39 -2.65
C VAL A 162 13.99 2.01 -1.30
N PHE A 163 13.05 1.40 -0.56
CA PHE A 163 12.63 1.90 0.75
C PHE A 163 13.77 1.78 1.78
N GLN A 164 14.54 0.68 1.73
CA GLN A 164 15.69 0.48 2.59
C GLN A 164 16.77 1.54 2.36
N ASP A 165 17.07 1.87 1.11
CA ASP A 165 18.08 2.87 0.75
C ASP A 165 17.65 4.27 1.17
N ALA A 166 16.37 4.61 1.00
CA ALA A 166 15.80 5.87 1.49
C ALA A 166 16.00 6.06 3.01
N MET A 167 15.89 4.97 3.79
CA MET A 167 16.15 4.99 5.23
C MET A 167 17.65 4.98 5.60
N ARG A 168 18.53 4.42 4.76
CA ARG A 168 19.99 4.32 5.03
C ARG A 168 20.76 5.60 4.77
N GLN A 169 20.34 6.40 3.79
CA GLN A 169 21.03 7.64 3.40
C GLN A 169 21.04 8.73 4.49
N GLU A 170 20.50 8.46 5.70
CA GLU A 170 20.60 9.31 6.89
C GLU A 170 21.34 8.69 8.10
N ARG A 171 22.27 7.76 7.87
CA ARG A 171 23.41 7.60 8.81
C ARG A 171 24.68 8.37 8.35
N PRO A 172 24.69 9.70 8.18
CA PRO A 172 25.93 10.44 8.13
C PRO A 172 26.38 10.71 9.58
N GLY A 173 27.41 10.00 10.03
CA GLY A 173 28.18 10.35 11.23
C GLY A 173 27.53 10.02 12.57
N GLN A 174 27.80 8.82 13.09
CA GLN A 174 28.15 8.74 14.50
C GLN A 174 29.62 9.15 14.59
N GLU A 175 29.81 10.42 14.98
CA GLU A 175 31.02 11.10 15.52
C GLU A 175 32.38 10.88 14.85
#